data_AF-A0A935JRN2-F1
#
_entry.id   AF-A0A935JRN2-F1
#
_cell.length_a   1.000
_cell.length_b   1.000
_cell.length_c   1.000
_cell.angle_alpha   90.00
_cell.angle_beta   90.00
_cell.angle_gamma   90.00
#
_symmetry.space_group_name_H-M   'P 1'
#
loop_
_entity.id
_entity.type
_entity.pdbx_description
1 polymer ?
#
loop_
_entity_poly.entity_id
_entity_poly.type
_entity_poly.pdbx_seq_one_letter_code
_entity_poly.pdbx_strand_id
1 'polypeptide(L)'
;MEKECNRNVEVMWLLKQLYPDHNTISNFRRDNEKAIRKVFRYTVSIAKEFELIGGKLIDGDSTKFRAQNSKKNNFNQKKITQHLEYIDNKLNQYTMSLAEADEDNKEAIQAHIEKHNSRKQFYHDLSAQLDQSGEVQISTSDPDSRQLITRNNITEVAYNVQTTVDENNKLVLDYKATNNNDSKTMGGMLRRAQIILQTNEFTALYDKGYHTGSELKSAIDRDIEVMVAIPDVSSAYMAPDPAYNVSEFFYDVESQTYTCPQGQLLTTKGHWYKKDRNAPGKKNAPILVQHFKTGA
;
A
#
# COMPACT_ATOMS: atom_id res chain seq x y z
N MET A 1 12.70 21.27 13.43
CA MET A 1 11.84 22.37 13.89
C MET A 1 12.19 22.79 15.31
N GLU A 2 12.09 21.93 16.34
CA GLU A 2 12.54 22.27 17.71
C GLU A 2 13.98 22.82 17.77
N LYS A 3 14.92 22.15 17.10
CA LYS A 3 16.31 22.64 16.96
C LYS A 3 16.40 23.97 16.21
N GLU A 4 15.53 24.21 15.22
CA GLU A 4 15.52 25.47 14.45
C GLU A 4 15.07 26.64 15.32
N CYS A 5 14.15 26.41 16.25
CA CYS A 5 13.69 27.44 17.18
C CYS A 5 14.85 27.98 18.02
N ASN A 6 15.92 27.20 18.21
CA ASN A 6 17.11 27.56 18.99
C ASN A 6 18.29 28.08 18.16
N ARG A 7 18.29 27.97 16.84
CA ARG A 7 19.45 28.33 16.00
C ARG A 7 19.16 29.27 14.83
N ASN A 8 17.93 29.27 14.33
CA ASN A 8 17.55 30.04 13.16
C ASN A 8 16.84 31.33 13.60
N VAL A 9 17.45 32.48 13.32
CA VAL A 9 17.00 33.79 13.81
C VAL A 9 15.62 34.15 13.23
N GLU A 10 15.35 33.75 11.99
CA GLU A 10 14.07 33.96 11.33
C GLU A 10 12.94 33.17 12.01
N VAL A 11 13.22 31.91 12.40
CA VAL A 11 12.28 31.07 13.14
C VAL A 11 12.06 31.61 14.56
N MET A 12 13.12 32.08 15.23
CA MET A 12 13.00 32.74 16.53
C MET A 12 12.09 33.97 16.44
N TRP A 13 12.29 34.81 15.43
CA TRP A 13 11.46 36.00 15.21
C TRP A 13 10.01 35.62 14.92
N LEU A 14 9.78 34.65 14.02
CA LEU A 14 8.45 34.15 13.65
C LEU A 14 7.67 33.60 14.86
N LEU A 15 8.37 32.88 15.73
CA LEU A 15 7.80 32.27 16.94
C LEU A 15 7.83 33.21 18.15
N LYS A 16 8.26 34.47 18.00
CA LYS A 16 8.41 35.42 19.12
C LYS A 16 9.25 34.86 20.27
N GLN A 17 10.36 34.18 19.94
CA GLN A 17 11.27 33.49 20.86
C GLN A 17 10.60 32.39 21.70
N LEU A 18 9.52 31.79 21.20
CA LEU A 18 9.01 30.54 21.76
C LEU A 18 9.85 29.35 21.27
N TYR A 19 10.11 28.43 22.20
CA TYR A 19 10.88 27.20 21.95
C TYR A 19 10.00 25.98 22.19
N PRO A 20 9.00 25.71 21.33
CA PRO A 20 8.14 24.56 21.51
C PRO A 20 8.95 23.26 21.42
N ASP A 21 8.74 22.39 22.40
CA ASP A 21 9.36 21.08 22.43
C ASP A 21 8.79 20.15 21.34
N HIS A 22 9.43 19.00 21.15
CA HIS A 22 8.97 18.01 20.18
C HIS A 22 7.50 17.57 20.38
N ASN A 23 7.03 17.47 21.63
CA ASN A 23 5.67 17.07 21.95
C ASN A 23 4.65 18.11 21.53
N THR A 24 4.93 19.38 21.80
CA THR A 24 4.08 20.52 21.40
C THR A 24 3.95 20.57 19.89
N ILE A 25 5.06 20.44 19.16
CA ILE A 25 5.06 20.42 17.70
C ILE A 25 4.29 19.21 17.16
N SER A 26 4.49 18.03 17.76
CA SER A 26 3.80 16.80 17.35
C SER A 26 2.28 16.90 17.55
N ASN A 27 1.85 17.34 18.73
CA ASN A 27 0.44 17.56 19.06
C ASN A 27 -0.18 18.60 18.12
N PHE A 28 0.49 19.73 17.89
CA PHE A 28 0.02 20.74 16.95
C PHE A 28 -0.20 20.16 15.55
N ARG A 29 0.74 19.34 15.05
CA ARG A 29 0.62 18.70 13.72
C ARG A 29 -0.54 17.70 13.66
N ARG A 30 -0.72 16.89 14.71
CA ARG A 30 -1.83 15.93 14.82
C ARG A 30 -3.18 16.66 14.81
N ASP A 31 -3.30 17.69 15.64
CA ASP A 31 -4.58 18.34 15.89
C ASP A 31 -4.96 19.32 14.74
N ASN A 32 -3.99 19.74 13.91
CA ASN A 32 -4.17 20.71 12.82
C ASN A 32 -3.83 20.15 11.42
N GLU A 33 -3.90 18.84 11.21
CA GLU A 33 -3.54 18.18 9.94
C GLU A 33 -4.18 18.86 8.70
N LYS A 34 -5.49 19.13 8.77
CA LYS A 34 -6.25 19.77 7.68
C LYS A 34 -5.74 21.19 7.37
N ALA A 35 -5.37 21.96 8.38
CA ALA A 35 -4.85 23.32 8.21
C ALA A 35 -3.45 23.29 7.59
N ILE A 36 -2.57 22.40 8.06
CA ILE A 36 -1.23 22.22 7.49
C ILE A 36 -1.32 21.84 6.02
N ARG A 37 -2.25 20.95 5.66
CA ARG A 37 -2.47 20.58 4.25
C ARG A 37 -2.94 21.75 3.39
N LYS A 38 -3.77 22.65 3.94
CA LYS A 38 -4.19 23.88 3.24
C LYS A 38 -3.01 24.84 3.05
N VAL A 39 -2.19 25.04 4.09
CA VAL A 39 -0.98 25.87 4.00
C VAL A 39 -0.03 25.32 2.93
N PHE A 40 0.24 24.01 2.93
CA PHE A 40 1.06 23.38 1.91
C PHE A 40 0.51 23.62 0.48
N ARG A 41 -0.80 23.45 0.27
CA ARG A 41 -1.44 23.74 -1.02
C ARG A 41 -1.27 25.20 -1.43
N TYR A 42 -1.40 26.12 -0.48
CA TYR A 42 -1.21 27.54 -0.75
C TYR A 42 0.25 27.85 -1.11
N THR A 43 1.23 27.22 -0.45
CA THR A 43 2.65 27.32 -0.84
C THR A 43 2.88 26.81 -2.27
N VAL A 44 2.26 25.70 -2.66
CA VAL A 44 2.32 25.19 -4.05
C VAL A 44 1.67 26.17 -5.02
N SER A 45 0.54 26.79 -4.68
CA SER A 45 -0.09 27.84 -5.50
C SER A 45 0.82 29.04 -5.68
N ILE A 46 1.47 29.52 -4.61
CA ILE A 46 2.46 30.61 -4.69
C ILE A 46 3.64 30.22 -5.58
N ALA A 47 4.16 28.99 -5.44
CA ALA A 47 5.25 28.51 -6.29
C ALA A 47 4.85 28.47 -7.78
N LYS A 48 3.58 28.18 -8.08
CA LYS A 48 3.03 28.25 -9.44
C LYS A 48 2.94 29.70 -9.93
N GLU A 49 2.48 30.64 -9.10
CA GLU A 49 2.43 32.07 -9.46
C GLU A 49 3.82 32.65 -9.74
N PHE A 50 4.86 32.17 -9.05
CA PHE A 50 6.25 32.53 -9.31
C PHE A 50 6.90 31.71 -10.45
N GLU A 51 6.12 30.96 -11.23
CA GLU A 51 6.59 30.15 -12.36
C GLU A 51 7.65 29.09 -11.97
N LEU A 52 7.71 28.73 -10.68
CA LEU A 52 8.60 27.68 -10.18
C LEU A 52 8.05 26.28 -10.48
N ILE A 53 6.74 26.16 -10.72
CA ILE A 53 6.09 24.92 -11.15
C ILE A 53 5.76 25.05 -12.63
N GLY A 54 6.38 24.20 -13.46
CA GLY A 54 6.15 24.19 -14.90
C GLY A 54 4.79 23.57 -15.27
N GLY A 55 4.38 22.53 -14.55
CA GLY A 55 3.08 21.87 -14.72
C GLY A 55 2.92 21.11 -16.03
N LYS A 56 4.01 20.82 -16.75
CA LYS A 56 4.00 20.10 -18.04
C LYS A 56 4.43 18.63 -17.91
N LEU A 57 5.43 18.37 -17.09
CA LEU A 57 5.95 17.04 -16.83
C LEU A 57 5.98 16.83 -15.32
N ILE A 58 5.32 15.77 -14.87
CA ILE A 58 5.25 15.42 -13.45
C ILE A 58 5.71 13.99 -13.22
N ASP A 59 6.36 13.78 -12.08
CA ASP A 59 6.87 12.47 -11.68
C ASP A 59 6.10 11.98 -10.46
N GLY A 60 5.60 10.75 -10.52
CA GLY A 60 4.95 10.09 -9.40
C GLY A 60 5.77 8.91 -8.87
N ASP A 61 6.02 8.91 -7.57
CA ASP A 61 6.74 7.82 -6.90
C ASP A 61 6.24 7.57 -5.47
N SER A 62 6.52 6.39 -4.93
CA SER A 62 6.22 6.01 -3.55
C SER A 62 7.48 5.92 -2.71
N THR A 63 7.41 6.46 -1.50
CA THR A 63 8.48 6.30 -0.50
C THR A 63 7.92 5.65 0.75
N LYS A 64 8.62 4.64 1.26
CA LYS A 64 8.22 3.89 2.45
C LYS A 64 8.98 4.43 3.66
N PHE A 65 8.25 5.01 4.61
CA PHE A 65 8.81 5.57 5.85
C PHE A 65 8.58 4.61 7.00
N ARG A 66 9.65 4.21 7.70
CA ARG A 66 9.55 3.32 8.85
C ARG A 66 8.68 3.93 9.94
N ALA A 67 7.73 3.15 10.44
CA ALA A 67 6.81 3.54 11.50
C ALA A 67 7.40 3.28 12.90
N GLN A 68 6.77 3.84 13.94
CA GLN A 68 7.09 3.53 15.33
C GLN A 68 6.35 2.25 15.75
N ASN A 69 6.57 1.15 15.03
CA ASN A 69 6.03 -0.14 15.41
C ASN A 69 7.04 -1.25 15.10
N SER A 70 7.14 -2.22 16.00
CA SER A 70 8.00 -3.38 15.78
C SER A 70 7.24 -4.44 14.98
N LYS A 71 7.96 -5.27 14.21
CA LYS A 71 7.36 -6.42 13.51
C LYS A 71 6.69 -7.42 14.48
N LYS A 72 7.16 -7.46 15.74
CA LYS A 72 6.56 -8.27 16.80
C LYS A 72 5.19 -7.74 17.22
N ASN A 73 4.99 -6.43 17.15
CA ASN A 73 3.76 -5.71 17.49
C ASN A 73 2.85 -5.45 16.28
N ASN A 74 3.07 -6.14 15.15
CA ASN A 74 2.15 -6.19 14.02
C ASN A 74 1.52 -7.59 13.94
N PHE A 75 0.20 -7.67 13.84
CA PHE A 75 -0.57 -8.91 13.90
C PHE A 75 -1.47 -9.04 12.68
N ASN A 76 -1.53 -10.25 12.14
CA ASN A 76 -2.52 -10.67 11.15
C ASN A 76 -3.22 -11.93 11.69
N GLN A 77 -4.31 -12.36 11.04
CA GLN A 77 -5.09 -13.49 11.54
C GLN A 77 -4.25 -14.75 11.76
N LYS A 78 -3.37 -15.07 10.80
CA LYS A 78 -2.47 -16.23 10.90
C LYS A 78 -1.58 -16.17 12.14
N LYS A 79 -0.96 -15.02 12.41
CA LYS A 79 -0.09 -14.81 13.56
C LYS A 79 -0.86 -14.88 14.89
N ILE A 80 -2.09 -14.37 14.91
CA ILE A 80 -2.97 -14.47 16.08
C ILE A 80 -3.31 -15.93 16.38
N THR A 81 -3.73 -16.70 15.37
CA THR A 81 -4.01 -18.14 15.52
C THR A 81 -2.81 -18.91 16.07
N GLN A 82 -1.61 -18.66 15.53
CA GLN A 82 -0.38 -19.29 16.03
C GLN A 82 -0.09 -18.96 17.50
N HIS A 83 -0.35 -17.72 17.93
CA HIS A 83 -0.20 -17.33 19.33
C HIS A 83 -1.24 -17.99 20.24
N LEU A 84 -2.49 -18.11 19.78
CA LEU A 84 -3.54 -18.80 20.53
C LEU A 84 -3.22 -20.29 20.70
N GLU A 85 -2.82 -20.98 19.63
CA GLU A 85 -2.40 -22.40 19.67
C GLU A 85 -1.23 -22.61 20.63
N TYR A 86 -0.24 -21.71 20.61
CA TYR A 86 0.88 -21.76 21.55
C TYR A 86 0.43 -21.60 23.00
N ILE A 87 -0.48 -20.65 23.27
CA ILE A 87 -1.02 -20.41 24.60
C ILE A 87 -1.82 -21.62 25.08
N ASP A 88 -2.67 -22.20 24.24
CA ASP A 88 -3.48 -23.36 24.60
C ASP A 88 -2.58 -24.57 24.95
N ASN A 89 -1.53 -24.80 24.17
CA ASN A 89 -0.53 -25.83 24.49
C ASN A 89 0.16 -25.57 25.84
N LYS A 90 0.49 -24.30 26.16
CA LYS A 90 1.11 -23.93 27.43
C LYS A 90 0.14 -24.08 28.61
N LEU A 91 -1.12 -23.68 28.45
CA LEU A 91 -2.16 -23.85 29.46
C LEU A 91 -2.41 -25.32 29.75
N ASN A 92 -2.41 -26.18 28.74
CA ASN A 92 -2.52 -27.63 28.93
C ASN A 92 -1.33 -28.18 29.74
N GLN A 93 -0.10 -27.76 29.42
CA GLN A 93 1.10 -28.14 30.18
C GLN A 93 1.00 -27.70 31.64
N TYR A 94 0.65 -26.43 31.89
CA TYR A 94 0.53 -25.93 33.27
C TYR A 94 -0.60 -26.59 34.05
N THR A 95 -1.73 -26.88 33.41
CA THR A 95 -2.84 -27.60 34.05
C THR A 95 -2.42 -29.02 34.46
N MET A 96 -1.64 -29.72 33.62
CA MET A 96 -1.07 -31.02 33.99
C MET A 96 -0.07 -30.90 35.15
N SER A 97 0.85 -29.93 35.09
CA SER A 97 1.80 -29.67 36.16
C SER A 97 1.14 -29.27 37.48
N LEU A 98 0.00 -28.58 37.43
CA LEU A 98 -0.77 -28.20 38.63
C LEU A 98 -1.32 -29.44 39.38
N ALA A 99 -1.65 -30.50 38.64
CA ALA A 99 -2.16 -31.75 39.22
C ALA A 99 -1.06 -32.55 39.94
N GLU A 100 0.20 -32.39 39.52
CA GLU A 100 1.36 -33.12 40.04
C GLU A 100 2.20 -32.29 41.04
N ALA A 101 1.90 -31.01 41.21
CA ALA A 101 2.70 -30.09 42.01
C ALA A 101 2.41 -30.16 43.52
N ASP A 102 3.47 -30.02 44.32
CA ASP A 102 3.41 -29.76 45.76
C ASP A 102 2.81 -28.37 46.07
N GLU A 103 2.31 -28.16 47.30
CA GLU A 103 1.58 -26.94 47.70
C GLU A 103 2.33 -25.63 47.39
N ASP A 104 3.64 -25.57 47.64
CA ASP A 104 4.46 -24.37 47.41
C ASP A 104 4.61 -24.01 45.91
N ASN A 105 4.47 -24.98 45.00
CA ASN A 105 4.62 -24.76 43.56
C ASN A 105 3.28 -24.40 42.88
N LYS A 106 2.14 -24.65 43.53
CA LYS A 106 0.80 -24.41 42.96
C LYS A 106 0.52 -22.93 42.73
N GLU A 107 0.92 -22.05 43.66
CA GLU A 107 0.70 -20.59 43.51
C GLU A 107 1.44 -20.03 42.29
N ALA A 108 2.69 -20.43 42.08
CA ALA A 108 3.49 -19.99 40.93
C ALA A 108 2.89 -20.47 39.60
N ILE A 109 2.43 -21.72 39.54
CA ILE A 109 1.77 -22.29 38.34
C ILE A 109 0.45 -21.58 38.06
N GLN A 110 -0.35 -21.29 39.09
CA GLN A 110 -1.61 -20.56 38.96
C GLN A 110 -1.39 -19.15 38.40
N ALA A 111 -0.38 -18.43 38.88
CA ALA A 111 0.00 -17.13 38.33
C ALA A 111 0.41 -17.19 36.84
N HIS A 112 1.08 -18.27 36.42
CA HIS A 112 1.38 -18.51 35.00
C HIS A 112 0.12 -18.76 34.17
N ILE A 113 -0.83 -19.55 34.67
CA ILE A 113 -2.13 -19.80 34.02
C ILE A 113 -2.89 -18.49 33.82
N GLU A 114 -3.01 -17.65 34.85
CA GLU A 114 -3.69 -16.35 34.78
C GLU A 114 -3.03 -15.40 33.77
N LYS A 115 -1.69 -15.35 33.75
CA LYS A 115 -0.94 -14.57 32.75
C LYS A 115 -1.21 -15.05 31.33
N HIS A 116 -1.28 -16.36 31.12
CA HIS A 116 -1.57 -16.94 29.81
C HIS A 116 -3.02 -16.70 29.39
N ASN A 117 -3.99 -16.82 30.29
CA ASN A 117 -5.40 -16.47 30.04
C ASN A 117 -5.57 -14.98 29.69
N SER A 118 -4.90 -14.09 30.41
CA SER A 118 -4.91 -12.65 30.10
C SER A 118 -4.34 -12.35 28.71
N ARG A 119 -3.26 -13.03 28.32
CA ARG A 119 -2.70 -12.95 26.96
C ARG A 119 -3.63 -13.55 25.91
N LYS A 120 -4.33 -14.63 26.23
CA LYS A 120 -5.32 -15.25 25.33
C LYS A 120 -6.42 -14.27 25.02
N GLN A 121 -6.95 -13.59 26.05
CA GLN A 121 -7.96 -12.55 25.88
C GLN A 121 -7.46 -11.42 24.98
N PHE A 122 -6.25 -10.91 25.23
CA PHE A 122 -5.64 -9.88 24.37
C PHE A 122 -5.60 -10.27 22.88
N TYR A 123 -5.29 -11.53 22.56
CA TYR A 123 -5.29 -12.01 21.18
C TYR A 123 -6.70 -12.20 20.59
N HIS A 124 -7.69 -12.60 21.42
CA HIS A 124 -9.09 -12.61 21.00
C HIS A 124 -9.60 -11.21 20.69
N ASP A 125 -9.26 -10.22 21.50
CA ASP A 125 -9.63 -8.82 21.28
C ASP A 125 -9.03 -8.28 19.97
N LEU A 126 -7.76 -8.62 19.68
CA LEU A 126 -7.12 -8.28 18.39
C LEU A 126 -7.80 -8.97 17.19
N SER A 127 -8.24 -10.23 17.34
CA SER A 127 -8.97 -10.93 16.28
C SER A 127 -10.32 -10.25 16.02
N ALA A 128 -11.07 -9.92 17.07
CA ALA A 128 -12.33 -9.21 16.97
C ALA A 128 -12.15 -7.82 16.32
N GLN A 129 -11.06 -7.13 16.65
CA GLN A 129 -10.72 -5.84 16.05
C GLN A 129 -10.44 -5.98 14.54
N LEU A 130 -9.73 -7.02 14.10
CA LEU A 130 -9.51 -7.28 12.66
C LEU A 130 -10.82 -7.50 11.92
N ASP A 131 -11.70 -8.33 12.49
CA ASP A 131 -12.98 -8.66 11.88
C ASP A 131 -13.89 -7.43 11.81
N GLN A 132 -13.92 -6.61 12.86
CA GLN A 132 -14.71 -5.38 12.91
C GLN A 132 -14.19 -4.30 11.96
N SER A 133 -12.86 -4.13 11.86
CA SER A 133 -12.27 -3.10 11.00
C SER A 133 -12.24 -3.52 9.52
N GLY A 134 -12.33 -4.83 9.24
CA GLY A 134 -12.14 -5.38 7.89
C GLY A 134 -10.70 -5.28 7.38
N GLU A 135 -9.75 -4.97 8.26
CA GLU A 135 -8.33 -4.85 7.91
C GLU A 135 -7.66 -6.23 7.95
N VAL A 136 -6.61 -6.41 7.13
CA VAL A 136 -5.85 -7.67 7.09
C VAL A 136 -4.78 -7.78 8.18
N GLN A 137 -4.45 -6.65 8.83
CA GLN A 137 -3.43 -6.56 9.85
C GLN A 137 -3.65 -5.37 10.79
N ILE A 138 -3.12 -5.46 12.01
CA ILE A 138 -3.16 -4.42 13.04
C ILE A 138 -1.75 -4.22 13.60
N SER A 139 -1.36 -2.95 13.76
CA SER A 139 -0.18 -2.53 14.50
C SER A 139 -0.61 -1.96 15.86
N THR A 140 0.01 -2.40 16.95
CA THR A 140 -0.46 -2.02 18.30
C THR A 140 0.18 -0.75 18.85
N SER A 141 1.41 -0.43 18.45
CA SER A 141 2.08 0.83 18.87
C SER A 141 1.74 1.99 17.95
N ASP A 142 1.62 1.72 16.65
CA ASP A 142 1.32 2.71 15.61
C ASP A 142 0.18 2.18 14.71
N PRO A 143 -1.11 2.41 15.06
CA PRO A 143 -2.26 1.78 14.41
C PRO A 143 -2.43 2.09 12.93
N ASP A 144 -1.91 3.23 12.46
CA ASP A 144 -2.03 3.64 11.07
C ASP A 144 -0.96 2.98 10.18
N SER A 145 0.08 2.40 10.78
CA SER A 145 1.16 1.75 10.05
C SER A 145 0.79 0.33 9.58
N ARG A 146 1.49 -0.15 8.55
CA ARG A 146 1.27 -1.49 7.98
C ARG A 146 2.61 -2.18 7.73
N GLN A 147 2.63 -3.51 7.81
CA GLN A 147 3.79 -4.27 7.36
C GLN A 147 3.81 -4.28 5.82
N LEU A 148 4.83 -3.63 5.26
CA LEU A 148 5.03 -3.41 3.83
C LEU A 148 6.34 -4.06 3.38
N ILE A 149 6.38 -4.50 2.13
CA ILE A 149 7.62 -4.94 1.48
C ILE A 149 8.41 -3.68 1.11
N THR A 150 9.65 -3.57 1.58
CA THR A 150 10.53 -2.44 1.27
C THR A 150 11.45 -2.75 0.10
N ARG A 151 12.13 -3.90 0.12
CA ARG A 151 13.02 -4.37 -0.95
C ARG A 151 12.98 -5.89 -1.02
N ASN A 152 12.71 -6.46 -2.19
CA ASN A 152 12.65 -7.90 -2.42
C ASN A 152 11.74 -8.59 -1.38
N ASN A 153 12.31 -9.45 -0.52
CA ASN A 153 11.58 -10.17 0.53
C ASN A 153 11.69 -9.51 1.91
N ILE A 154 12.31 -8.32 2.00
CA ILE A 154 12.45 -7.58 3.25
C ILE A 154 11.15 -6.83 3.50
N THR A 155 10.53 -7.10 4.65
CA THR A 155 9.34 -6.37 5.11
C THR A 155 9.68 -5.51 6.31
N GLU A 156 9.07 -4.32 6.39
CA GLU A 156 9.14 -3.42 7.53
C GLU A 156 7.74 -2.90 7.86
N VAL A 157 7.52 -2.51 9.12
CA VAL A 157 6.30 -1.79 9.49
C VAL A 157 6.51 -0.31 9.16
N ALA A 158 5.73 0.21 8.22
CA ALA A 158 5.99 1.48 7.57
C ALA A 158 4.69 2.14 7.07
N TYR A 159 4.82 3.40 6.69
CA TYR A 159 3.86 4.16 5.90
C TYR A 159 4.29 4.15 4.45
N ASN A 160 3.35 3.98 3.52
CA ASN A 160 3.61 4.22 2.11
C ASN A 160 3.16 5.64 1.74
N VAL A 161 4.07 6.50 1.28
CA VAL A 161 3.74 7.87 0.91
C VAL A 161 3.92 8.03 -0.59
N GLN A 162 2.81 8.28 -1.26
CA GLN A 162 2.78 8.63 -2.68
C GLN A 162 3.08 10.11 -2.82
N THR A 163 3.99 10.46 -3.72
CA THR A 163 4.42 11.85 -3.95
C THR A 163 4.31 12.16 -5.43
N THR A 164 3.93 13.39 -5.75
CA THR A 164 3.97 13.93 -7.11
C THR A 164 4.88 15.15 -7.11
N VAL A 165 5.83 15.18 -8.04
CA VAL A 165 6.86 16.21 -8.16
C VAL A 165 6.78 16.84 -9.55
N ASP A 166 6.98 18.15 -9.62
CA ASP A 166 7.12 18.88 -10.88
C ASP A 166 8.55 18.83 -11.40
N GLU A 167 8.72 18.66 -12.71
CA GLU A 167 10.03 18.52 -13.31
C GLU A 167 10.84 19.83 -13.31
N ASN A 168 10.23 21.00 -13.46
CA ASN A 168 10.96 22.25 -13.72
C ASN A 168 11.96 22.62 -12.62
N ASN A 169 11.50 22.61 -11.35
CA ASN A 169 12.34 22.91 -10.19
C ASN A 169 12.36 21.79 -9.14
N LYS A 170 11.90 20.58 -9.51
CA LYS A 170 11.84 19.40 -8.62
C LYS A 170 11.04 19.66 -7.34
N LEU A 171 10.00 20.49 -7.45
CA LEU A 171 9.14 20.86 -6.32
C LEU A 171 8.03 19.82 -6.12
N VAL A 172 7.79 19.45 -4.88
CA VAL A 172 6.69 18.54 -4.52
C VAL A 172 5.36 19.27 -4.71
N LEU A 173 4.53 18.76 -5.62
CA LEU A 173 3.17 19.24 -5.86
C LEU A 173 2.20 18.71 -4.81
N ASP A 174 2.32 17.42 -4.49
CA ASP A 174 1.39 16.76 -3.59
C ASP A 174 1.97 15.49 -2.98
N TYR A 175 1.37 15.09 -1.87
CA TYR A 175 1.65 13.82 -1.24
C TYR A 175 0.41 13.21 -0.58
N LYS A 176 0.41 11.89 -0.47
CA LYS A 176 -0.62 11.12 0.20
C LYS A 176 -0.03 9.90 0.89
N ALA A 177 -0.10 9.88 2.22
CA ALA A 177 0.10 8.66 2.98
C ALA A 177 -1.04 7.68 2.69
N THR A 178 -0.69 6.44 2.39
CA THR A 178 -1.62 5.37 2.03
C THR A 178 -1.13 4.05 2.62
N ASN A 179 -2.07 3.17 2.93
CA ASN A 179 -1.80 1.80 3.34
C ASN A 179 -1.94 0.80 2.19
N ASN A 180 -2.27 1.29 1.00
CA ASN A 180 -2.32 0.51 -0.22
C ASN A 180 -0.94 0.37 -0.87
N ASN A 181 -0.78 -0.70 -1.63
CA ASN A 181 0.37 -0.87 -2.52
C ASN A 181 0.27 0.07 -3.74
N ASP A 182 1.41 0.28 -4.39
CA ASP A 182 1.58 1.28 -5.45
C ASP A 182 0.64 1.05 -6.65
N SER A 183 0.33 -0.22 -6.94
CA SER A 183 -0.49 -0.67 -8.07
C SER A 183 -1.91 -0.09 -8.16
N LYS A 184 -2.41 0.57 -7.11
CA LYS A 184 -3.78 1.14 -7.06
C LYS A 184 -3.82 2.61 -6.64
N THR A 185 -2.75 3.34 -6.90
CA THR A 185 -2.59 4.70 -6.35
C THR A 185 -2.41 5.80 -7.39
N MET A 186 -1.98 5.46 -8.61
CA MET A 186 -1.68 6.41 -9.69
C MET A 186 -2.89 7.28 -10.04
N GLY A 187 -4.05 6.70 -10.36
CA GLY A 187 -5.23 7.45 -10.79
C GLY A 187 -5.74 8.44 -9.73
N GLY A 188 -5.56 8.09 -8.45
CA GLY A 188 -5.84 8.97 -7.32
C GLY A 188 -4.90 10.17 -7.26
N MET A 189 -3.60 9.97 -7.52
CA MET A 189 -2.59 11.03 -7.56
C MET A 189 -2.77 11.92 -8.80
N LEU A 190 -3.02 11.34 -9.97
CA LEU A 190 -3.32 12.09 -11.21
C LEU A 190 -4.52 13.02 -11.04
N ARG A 191 -5.61 12.54 -10.43
CA ARG A 191 -6.77 13.38 -10.11
C ARG A 191 -6.38 14.57 -9.23
N ARG A 192 -5.50 14.36 -8.25
CA ARG A 192 -5.07 15.42 -7.34
C ARG A 192 -4.16 16.41 -8.04
N ALA A 193 -3.23 15.94 -8.88
CA ALA A 193 -2.39 16.77 -9.72
C ALA A 193 -3.23 17.66 -10.65
N GLN A 194 -4.24 17.10 -11.32
CA GLN A 194 -5.19 17.84 -12.15
C GLN A 194 -5.88 18.97 -11.38
N ILE A 195 -6.31 18.72 -10.14
CA ILE A 195 -6.94 19.74 -9.29
C ILE A 195 -5.96 20.85 -8.90
N ILE A 196 -4.70 20.50 -8.61
CA ILE A 196 -3.66 21.45 -8.17
C ILE A 196 -3.17 22.30 -9.35
N LEU A 197 -2.89 21.65 -10.48
CA LEU A 197 -2.42 22.30 -11.71
C LEU A 197 -3.55 23.01 -12.45
N GLN A 198 -4.81 22.64 -12.19
CA GLN A 198 -6.01 23.18 -12.86
C GLN A 198 -5.99 22.95 -14.38
N THR A 199 -5.31 21.89 -14.82
CA THR A 199 -5.22 21.44 -16.21
C THR A 199 -5.00 19.93 -16.25
N ASN A 200 -5.31 19.29 -17.37
CA ASN A 200 -4.92 17.92 -17.72
C ASN A 200 -3.81 17.88 -18.77
N GLU A 201 -3.36 19.04 -19.27
CA GLU A 201 -2.29 19.16 -20.28
C GLU A 201 -0.90 18.97 -19.65
N PHE A 202 -0.65 17.77 -19.14
CA PHE A 202 0.64 17.35 -18.62
C PHE A 202 0.88 15.88 -18.89
N THR A 203 2.15 15.51 -18.99
CA THR A 203 2.60 14.12 -19.06
C THR A 203 3.03 13.68 -17.67
N ALA A 204 2.57 12.51 -17.21
CA ALA A 204 2.97 11.96 -15.93
C ALA A 204 3.83 10.70 -16.06
N LEU A 205 4.99 10.68 -15.40
CA LEU A 205 5.93 9.56 -15.41
C LEU A 205 5.76 8.71 -14.14
N TYR A 206 5.71 7.38 -14.33
CA TYR A 206 5.66 6.41 -13.25
C TYR A 206 6.52 5.18 -13.56
N ASP A 207 6.97 4.50 -12.50
CA ASP A 207 7.72 3.26 -12.60
C ASP A 207 6.84 2.04 -12.94
N LYS A 208 7.47 0.87 -13.09
CA LYS A 208 6.78 -0.39 -13.43
C LYS A 208 5.77 -0.86 -12.38
N GLY A 209 5.87 -0.39 -11.14
CA GLY A 209 4.94 -0.69 -10.06
C GLY A 209 3.53 -0.12 -10.29
N TYR A 210 3.40 0.88 -11.17
CA TYR A 210 2.13 1.52 -11.51
C TYR A 210 1.51 0.99 -12.81
N HIS A 211 2.09 -0.05 -13.42
CA HIS A 211 1.58 -0.67 -14.65
C HIS A 211 0.36 -1.58 -14.38
N THR A 212 -0.73 -0.97 -13.89
CA THR A 212 -2.00 -1.64 -13.61
C THR A 212 -3.08 -1.12 -14.53
N GLY A 213 -3.74 -2.01 -15.28
CA GLY A 213 -4.72 -1.64 -16.31
C GLY A 213 -5.87 -0.74 -15.82
N SER A 214 -6.37 -0.94 -14.59
CA SER A 214 -7.41 -0.07 -14.01
C SER A 214 -6.93 1.35 -13.74
N GLU A 215 -5.65 1.51 -13.39
CA GLU A 215 -5.03 2.81 -13.17
C GLU A 215 -4.74 3.50 -14.50
N LEU A 216 -4.22 2.76 -15.49
CA LEU A 216 -4.03 3.27 -16.86
C LEU A 216 -5.35 3.73 -17.47
N LYS A 217 -6.42 2.93 -17.33
CA LYS A 217 -7.77 3.34 -17.72
C LYS A 217 -8.20 4.64 -17.02
N SER A 218 -7.87 4.79 -15.73
CA SER A 218 -8.20 5.99 -14.98
C SER A 218 -7.48 7.25 -15.50
N ALA A 219 -6.30 7.10 -16.09
CA ALA A 219 -5.60 8.19 -16.78
C ALA A 219 -6.27 8.53 -18.11
N ILE A 220 -6.58 7.51 -18.92
CA ILE A 220 -7.30 7.66 -20.21
C ILE A 220 -8.66 8.34 -20.01
N ASP A 221 -9.45 7.87 -19.03
CA ASP A 221 -10.76 8.46 -18.69
C ASP A 221 -10.68 9.94 -18.29
N ARG A 222 -9.48 10.43 -17.92
CA ARG A 222 -9.21 11.81 -17.51
C ARG A 222 -8.51 12.64 -18.57
N ASP A 223 -8.23 12.04 -19.73
CA ASP A 223 -7.48 12.67 -20.80
C ASP A 223 -6.13 13.22 -20.29
N ILE A 224 -5.40 12.38 -19.54
CA ILE A 224 -4.06 12.68 -19.02
C ILE A 224 -3.07 11.72 -19.68
N GLU A 225 -2.02 12.26 -20.27
CA GLU A 225 -0.93 11.47 -20.84
C GLU A 225 -0.08 10.85 -19.73
N VAL A 226 0.16 9.54 -19.81
CA VAL A 226 0.97 8.81 -18.83
C VAL A 226 2.03 7.96 -19.52
N MET A 227 3.25 8.01 -19.02
CA MET A 227 4.33 7.10 -19.42
C MET A 227 4.68 6.22 -18.22
N VAL A 228 4.40 4.92 -18.36
CA VAL A 228 4.64 3.95 -17.30
C VAL A 228 5.58 2.88 -17.83
N ALA A 229 6.66 2.59 -17.10
CA ALA A 229 7.57 1.52 -17.47
C ALA A 229 6.84 0.16 -17.53
N ILE A 230 7.08 -0.62 -18.58
CA ILE A 230 6.47 -1.93 -18.75
C ILE A 230 7.24 -2.95 -17.88
N PRO A 231 6.58 -3.70 -16.97
CA PRO A 231 7.26 -4.71 -16.17
C PRO A 231 7.68 -5.91 -17.01
N ASP A 232 8.78 -6.56 -16.63
CA ASP A 232 9.20 -7.82 -17.25
C ASP A 232 8.13 -8.91 -17.05
N VAL A 233 7.87 -9.67 -18.10
CA VAL A 233 6.94 -10.80 -18.04
C VAL A 233 7.61 -11.94 -17.27
N SER A 234 7.03 -12.32 -16.13
CA SER A 234 7.56 -13.45 -15.34
C SER A 234 7.53 -14.74 -16.17
N SER A 235 8.58 -15.56 -16.06
CA SER A 235 8.69 -16.86 -16.74
C SER A 235 7.51 -17.80 -16.46
N ALA A 236 6.86 -17.68 -15.30
CA ALA A 236 5.65 -18.44 -14.97
C ALA A 236 4.43 -18.12 -15.85
N TYR A 237 4.45 -17.00 -16.57
CA TYR A 237 3.41 -16.61 -17.54
C TYR A 237 3.84 -16.83 -18.99
N MET A 238 5.06 -17.27 -19.22
CA MET A 238 5.54 -17.66 -20.53
C MET A 238 4.94 -19.02 -20.90
N ALA A 239 4.65 -19.21 -22.18
CA ALA A 239 4.29 -20.51 -22.68
C ALA A 239 5.48 -21.49 -22.49
N PRO A 240 5.22 -22.81 -22.38
CA PRO A 240 6.28 -23.81 -22.33
C PRO A 240 7.26 -23.69 -23.49
N ASP A 241 6.77 -23.27 -24.65
CA ASP A 241 7.55 -22.86 -25.81
C ASP A 241 7.48 -21.32 -25.96
N PRO A 242 8.60 -20.59 -25.82
CA PRO A 242 8.65 -19.15 -25.97
C PRO A 242 8.09 -18.63 -27.31
N ALA A 243 8.13 -19.45 -28.37
CA ALA A 243 7.55 -19.09 -29.66
C ALA A 243 6.04 -18.87 -29.58
N TYR A 244 5.36 -19.40 -28.55
CA TYR A 244 3.92 -19.26 -28.33
C TYR A 244 3.59 -18.37 -27.12
N ASN A 245 4.49 -17.47 -26.73
CA ASN A 245 4.14 -16.42 -25.79
C ASN A 245 3.03 -15.53 -26.38
N VAL A 246 2.18 -14.96 -25.53
CA VAL A 246 1.06 -14.10 -25.96
C VAL A 246 1.55 -12.90 -26.79
N SER A 247 2.79 -12.44 -26.57
CA SER A 247 3.44 -11.39 -27.37
C SER A 247 3.57 -11.74 -28.85
N GLU A 248 3.68 -13.03 -29.17
CA GLU A 248 3.86 -13.53 -30.53
C GLU A 248 2.50 -13.71 -31.26
N PHE A 249 1.38 -13.45 -30.58
CA PHE A 249 0.05 -13.47 -31.18
C PHE A 249 -0.36 -12.05 -31.57
N PHE A 250 -0.82 -11.87 -32.80
CA PHE A 250 -1.36 -10.60 -33.27
C PHE A 250 -2.89 -10.57 -33.09
N TYR A 251 -3.41 -9.55 -32.41
CA TYR A 251 -4.86 -9.35 -32.27
C TYR A 251 -5.37 -8.37 -33.32
N ASP A 252 -6.35 -8.81 -34.11
CA ASP A 252 -7.08 -7.97 -35.05
C ASP A 252 -8.41 -7.52 -34.43
N VAL A 253 -8.54 -6.21 -34.24
CA VAL A 253 -9.68 -5.60 -33.53
C VAL A 253 -10.96 -5.65 -34.36
N GLU A 254 -10.87 -5.50 -35.68
CA GLU A 254 -12.04 -5.45 -36.57
C GLU A 254 -12.71 -6.81 -36.69
N SER A 255 -11.91 -7.85 -36.92
CA SER A 255 -12.37 -9.23 -37.06
C SER A 255 -12.55 -9.95 -35.72
N GLN A 256 -12.05 -9.37 -34.62
CA GLN A 256 -11.95 -10.01 -33.31
C GLN A 256 -11.31 -11.40 -33.41
N THR A 257 -10.10 -11.46 -33.97
CA THR A 257 -9.35 -12.71 -34.13
C THR A 257 -7.92 -12.57 -33.65
N TYR A 258 -7.31 -13.70 -33.31
CA TYR A 258 -5.87 -13.76 -33.05
C TYR A 258 -5.19 -14.53 -34.17
N THR A 259 -4.06 -14.05 -34.65
CA THR A 259 -3.17 -14.83 -35.52
C THR A 259 -2.04 -15.39 -34.67
N CYS A 260 -1.86 -16.71 -34.67
CA CYS A 260 -0.77 -17.35 -33.95
C CYS A 260 0.57 -17.22 -34.69
N PRO A 261 1.70 -17.54 -34.04
CA PRO A 261 3.04 -17.47 -34.64
C PRO A 261 3.20 -18.33 -35.91
N GLN A 262 2.39 -19.38 -36.07
CA GLN A 262 2.37 -20.23 -37.26
C GLN A 262 1.43 -19.72 -38.36
N GLY A 263 0.87 -18.52 -38.21
CA GLY A 263 -0.05 -17.90 -39.17
C GLY A 263 -1.47 -18.46 -39.16
N GLN A 264 -1.84 -19.31 -38.19
CA GLN A 264 -3.21 -19.82 -38.08
C GLN A 264 -4.12 -18.80 -37.38
N LEU A 265 -5.34 -18.68 -37.88
CA LEU A 265 -6.36 -17.80 -37.34
C LEU A 265 -7.11 -18.49 -36.18
N LEU A 266 -7.16 -17.83 -35.04
CA LEU A 266 -7.94 -18.23 -33.88
C LEU A 266 -9.19 -17.36 -33.78
N THR A 267 -10.34 -18.01 -33.76
CA THR A 267 -11.65 -17.37 -33.68
C THR A 267 -12.31 -17.65 -32.34
N THR A 268 -13.23 -16.79 -31.94
CA THR A 268 -14.04 -16.99 -30.73
C THR A 268 -15.49 -17.28 -31.08
N LYS A 269 -16.17 -18.06 -30.23
CA LYS A 269 -17.64 -18.23 -30.30
C LYS A 269 -18.40 -17.05 -29.67
N GLY A 270 -17.70 -16.03 -29.17
CA GLY A 270 -18.28 -14.85 -28.52
C GLY A 270 -18.77 -15.08 -27.09
N HIS A 271 -18.70 -16.31 -26.57
CA HIS A 271 -19.11 -16.62 -25.20
C HIS A 271 -18.12 -16.11 -24.16
N TRP A 272 -18.65 -15.39 -23.17
CA TRP A 272 -17.90 -14.92 -22.01
C TRP A 272 -17.95 -15.96 -20.88
N TYR A 273 -16.77 -16.41 -20.46
CA TYR A 273 -16.60 -17.33 -19.36
C TYR A 273 -16.15 -16.57 -18.11
N LYS A 274 -16.71 -16.92 -16.95
CA LYS A 274 -16.24 -16.42 -15.66
C LYS A 274 -15.03 -17.26 -15.23
N LYS A 275 -13.89 -16.61 -15.03
CA LYS A 275 -12.67 -17.25 -14.50
C LYS A 275 -12.38 -16.68 -13.12
N ASP A 276 -12.48 -17.54 -12.11
CA ASP A 276 -12.09 -17.20 -10.75
C ASP A 276 -10.57 -17.07 -10.64
N ARG A 277 -10.14 -16.03 -9.93
CA ARG A 277 -8.72 -15.77 -9.61
C ARG A 277 -8.46 -15.91 -8.11
N ASN A 278 -9.30 -16.69 -7.44
CA ASN A 278 -9.21 -16.85 -5.99
C ASN A 278 -8.01 -17.72 -5.64
N ALA A 279 -7.17 -17.21 -4.76
CA ALA A 279 -6.11 -17.96 -4.10
C ALA A 279 -6.48 -18.07 -2.61
N PRO A 280 -5.87 -19.00 -1.85
CA PRO A 280 -6.12 -19.10 -0.40
C PRO A 280 -5.92 -17.72 0.26
N GLY A 281 -7.00 -17.17 0.84
CA GLY A 281 -6.98 -15.86 1.51
C GLY A 281 -7.18 -14.61 0.62
N LYS A 282 -7.42 -14.74 -0.68
CA LYS A 282 -7.77 -13.60 -1.56
C LYS A 282 -9.05 -13.88 -2.35
N LYS A 283 -10.13 -13.15 -2.03
CA LYS A 283 -11.37 -13.12 -2.82
C LYS A 283 -11.30 -11.98 -3.83
N ASN A 284 -11.07 -12.30 -5.09
CA ASN A 284 -11.13 -11.34 -6.19
C ASN A 284 -12.44 -11.51 -6.94
N ALA A 285 -12.97 -10.43 -7.52
CA ALA A 285 -14.07 -10.55 -8.46
C ALA A 285 -13.64 -11.43 -9.65
N PRO A 286 -14.51 -12.31 -10.16
CA PRO A 286 -14.21 -13.12 -11.33
C PRO A 286 -13.95 -12.22 -12.52
N ILE A 287 -12.96 -12.57 -13.35
CA ILE A 287 -12.75 -11.91 -14.63
C ILE A 287 -13.55 -12.61 -15.71
N LEU A 288 -14.02 -11.84 -16.70
CA LEU A 288 -14.64 -12.39 -17.89
C LEU A 288 -13.56 -12.61 -18.95
N VAL A 289 -13.55 -13.81 -19.53
CA VAL A 289 -12.59 -14.18 -20.59
C VAL A 289 -13.34 -14.79 -21.77
N GLN A 290 -12.82 -14.57 -22.97
CA GLN A 290 -13.25 -15.28 -24.16
C GLN A 290 -12.16 -16.29 -24.55
N HIS A 291 -12.59 -17.42 -25.10
CA HIS A 291 -11.68 -18.41 -25.64
C HIS A 291 -11.56 -18.23 -27.15
N PHE A 292 -10.32 -18.19 -27.61
CA PHE A 292 -9.94 -18.16 -29.02
C PHE A 292 -9.33 -19.51 -29.36
N LYS A 293 -9.81 -20.14 -30.43
CA LYS A 293 -9.37 -21.47 -30.86
C LYS A 293 -9.15 -21.47 -32.36
N THR A 294 -8.18 -22.25 -32.80
CA THR A 294 -8.04 -22.59 -34.22
C THR A 294 -9.27 -23.38 -34.66
N GLY A 295 -9.67 -23.22 -35.93
CA GLY A 295 -10.61 -24.16 -36.54
C GLY A 295 -10.00 -25.56 -36.47
N ALA A 296 -10.75 -26.52 -35.91
CA ALA A 296 -10.36 -27.93 -35.94
C ALA A 296 -10.37 -28.45 -37.38
#